data_AF-A0A963DLW6-F1
#
_entry.id   AF-A0A963DLW6-F1
#
_cell.length_a   1.000
_cell.length_b   1.000
_cell.length_c   1.000
_cell.angle_alpha   90.00
_cell.angle_beta   90.00
_cell.angle_gamma   90.00
#
_symmetry.space_group_name_H-M   'P 1'
#
loop_
_entity.id
_entity.type
_entity.pdbx_description
1 polymer ?
#
loop_
_entity_poly.entity_id
_entity_poly.type
_entity_poly.pdbx_seq_one_letter_code
_entity_poly.pdbx_strand_id
1 'polypeptide(L)'
;MTSSAELRTLFLDYFHDHGHEVVASSSLVPLNDTTLLFTNAGMVQFKDVFTGRDQRPYHRAVTAQRCVRAGGKHNDLENVGYTARHHTF
;
A
#
# COMPACT_ATOMS: atom_id res chain seq x y z
N MET A 1 -24.31 3.88 8.68
CA MET A 1 -23.52 3.25 7.60
C MET A 1 -22.13 3.83 7.71
N THR A 2 -21.11 2.98 7.88
CA THR A 2 -19.72 3.44 8.04
C THR A 2 -19.16 3.87 6.68
N SER A 3 -18.63 5.10 6.59
CA SER A 3 -18.04 5.62 5.35
C SER A 3 -16.70 4.96 5.04
N SER A 4 -16.24 5.03 3.78
CA SER A 4 -14.91 4.53 3.40
C SER A 4 -13.76 5.26 4.13
N ALA A 5 -13.96 6.53 4.47
CA ALA A 5 -13.01 7.29 5.27
C ALA A 5 -12.94 6.76 6.71
N GLU A 6 -14.09 6.50 7.34
CA GLU A 6 -14.17 5.92 8.68
C GLU A 6 -13.57 4.51 8.73
N LEU A 7 -13.85 3.65 7.73
CA LEU A 7 -13.26 2.31 7.67
C LEU A 7 -11.73 2.35 7.59
N ARG A 8 -11.18 3.30 6.83
CA ARG A 8 -9.73 3.49 6.75
C ARG A 8 -9.15 3.89 8.12
N THR A 9 -9.80 4.82 8.81
CA THR A 9 -9.39 5.25 10.15
C THR A 9 -9.46 4.08 11.14
N LEU A 10 -10.58 3.36 11.19
CA LEU A 10 -10.76 2.19 12.06
C LEU A 10 -9.69 1.10 11.84
N PHE A 11 -9.30 0.86 10.59
CA PHE A 11 -8.22 -0.08 10.28
C PHE A 11 -6.87 0.38 10.86
N LEU A 12 -6.50 1.65 10.64
CA LEU A 12 -5.23 2.18 11.15
C LEU A 12 -5.21 2.20 12.68
N ASP A 13 -6.30 2.66 13.30
CA ASP A 13 -6.45 2.77 14.76
C ASP A 13 -6.37 1.39 15.42
N TYR A 14 -7.05 0.37 14.87
CA TYR A 14 -6.95 -0.99 15.39
C TYR A 14 -5.50 -1.46 15.46
N PHE A 15 -4.71 -1.29 14.39
CA PHE A 15 -3.32 -1.75 14.40
C PHE A 15 -2.43 -0.87 15.28
N HIS A 16 -2.71 0.44 15.35
CA HIS A 16 -2.04 1.37 16.26
C HIS A 16 -2.21 0.94 17.72
N ASP A 17 -3.43 0.64 18.14
CA ASP A 17 -3.76 0.16 19.48
C ASP A 17 -3.09 -1.19 19.81
N HIS A 18 -2.73 -1.96 18.77
CA HIS A 18 -1.98 -3.21 18.87
C HIS A 18 -0.46 -3.02 18.69
N GLY A 19 0.05 -1.80 18.80
CA GLY A 19 1.48 -1.47 18.80
C GLY A 19 2.15 -1.46 17.43
N HIS A 20 1.41 -1.13 16.37
CA HIS A 20 2.01 -0.88 15.05
C HIS A 20 2.24 0.62 14.86
N GLU A 21 3.37 0.97 14.25
CA GLU A 21 3.63 2.33 13.79
C GLU A 21 2.69 2.67 12.61
N VAL A 22 1.94 3.76 12.71
CA VAL A 22 1.11 4.25 11.60
C VAL A 22 2.00 5.01 10.63
N VAL A 23 2.29 4.40 9.47
CA VAL A 23 3.17 5.00 8.46
C VAL A 23 2.33 5.55 7.30
N ALA A 24 2.69 6.74 6.83
CA ALA A 24 1.99 7.39 5.71
C ALA A 24 2.11 6.57 4.41
N SER A 25 1.11 6.73 3.53
CA SER A 25 1.17 6.18 2.18
C SER A 25 2.31 6.85 1.39
N SER A 26 3.16 6.04 0.77
CA SER A 26 4.22 6.49 -0.13
C SER A 26 3.66 7.07 -1.44
N SER A 27 4.55 7.69 -2.21
CA SER A 27 4.29 8.10 -3.60
C SER A 27 3.80 6.91 -4.45
N LEU A 28 3.04 7.20 -5.51
CA LEU A 28 2.71 6.23 -6.55
C LEU A 28 3.90 5.90 -7.45
N VAL A 29 4.90 6.80 -7.53
CA VAL A 29 6.14 6.60 -8.27
C VAL A 29 7.22 6.17 -7.27
N PRO A 30 7.75 4.93 -7.36
CA PRO A 30 8.82 4.46 -6.50
C PRO A 30 10.10 5.29 -6.73
N LEU A 31 10.75 5.74 -5.66
CA LEU A 31 11.97 6.55 -5.76
C LEU A 31 13.22 5.70 -6.01
N ASN A 32 13.29 4.50 -5.43
CA ASN A 32 14.51 3.67 -5.38
C ASN A 32 14.31 2.26 -5.98
N ASP A 33 13.31 2.06 -6.84
CA ASP A 33 13.04 0.76 -7.46
C ASP A 33 12.74 0.91 -8.95
N THR A 34 13.77 0.74 -9.78
CA THR A 34 13.67 0.82 -11.25
C THR A 34 12.91 -0.35 -11.87
N THR A 35 12.59 -1.39 -11.10
CA THR A 35 11.84 -2.56 -11.59
C THR A 35 10.32 -2.38 -11.49
N LEU A 36 9.86 -1.36 -10.76
CA LEU A 36 8.45 -1.06 -10.55
C LEU A 36 8.04 0.21 -11.29
N LEU A 37 7.01 0.10 -12.13
CA LEU A 37 6.44 1.25 -12.82
C LEU A 37 5.63 2.14 -11.87
N PHE A 38 4.80 1.52 -11.01
CA PHE A 38 4.03 2.20 -9.97
C PHE A 38 3.99 1.38 -8.68
N THR A 39 3.75 2.04 -7.55
CA THR A 39 3.44 1.38 -6.28
C THR A 39 2.11 0.65 -6.41
N ASN A 40 2.15 -0.68 -6.41
CA ASN A 40 0.99 -1.56 -6.59
C ASN A 40 0.53 -2.27 -5.29
N ALA A 41 1.28 -2.09 -4.20
CA ALA A 41 1.04 -2.69 -2.90
C ALA A 41 1.66 -1.87 -1.76
N GLY A 42 1.10 -2.00 -0.55
CA GLY A 42 1.62 -1.35 0.67
C GLY A 42 3.04 -1.76 1.07
N MET A 43 3.46 -2.98 0.73
CA MET A 43 4.78 -3.51 1.08
C MET A 43 5.94 -2.85 0.32
N VAL A 44 5.68 -2.16 -0.79
CA VAL A 44 6.73 -1.62 -1.67
C VAL A 44 7.67 -0.67 -0.92
N GLN A 45 7.15 0.22 -0.07
CA GLN A 45 7.97 1.14 0.75
C GLN A 45 8.75 0.46 1.87
N PHE A 46 8.50 -0.83 2.13
CA PHE A 46 9.17 -1.66 3.12
C PHE A 46 10.00 -2.78 2.49
N LYS A 47 10.15 -2.80 1.16
CA LYS A 47 10.88 -3.85 0.43
C LYS A 47 12.28 -4.06 1.01
N ASP A 48 13.02 -2.98 1.23
CA ASP A 48 14.38 -3.07 1.76
C ASP A 48 14.41 -3.51 3.23
N VAL A 49 13.39 -3.17 4.02
CA VAL A 49 13.21 -3.67 5.39
C VAL A 49 13.03 -5.19 5.38
N PHE A 50 12.17 -5.72 4.51
CA PHE A 50 11.97 -7.17 4.38
C PHE A 50 13.21 -7.92 3.88
N THR A 51 14.04 -7.27 3.06
CA THR A 51 15.30 -7.86 2.57
C THR A 51 16.50 -7.60 3.48
N GLY A 52 16.31 -6.93 4.62
CA GLY A 52 17.37 -6.63 5.59
C GLY A 52 18.36 -5.53 5.16
N ARG A 53 18.03 -4.75 4.12
CA ARG A 53 18.86 -3.63 3.63
C ARG A 53 18.53 -2.29 4.29
N ASP A 54 17.36 -2.19 4.92
CA ASP A 54 16.93 -1.02 5.70
C ASP A 54 16.47 -1.50 7.09
N GLN A 55 16.69 -0.68 8.12
CA GLN A 55 16.22 -0.94 9.47
C GLN A 55 15.40 0.26 9.95
N ARG A 56 14.24 -0.05 10.54
CA ARG A 56 13.34 0.96 11.12
C ARG A 56 13.38 0.87 12.63
N PRO A 57 13.11 1.98 13.35
CA PRO A 57 13.02 1.98 14.81
C PRO A 57 11.79 1.19 15.34
N TYR A 58 10.92 0.72 14.44
CA TYR A 58 9.74 -0.08 14.73
C TYR A 58 9.84 -1.44 14.03
N HIS A 59 9.31 -2.48 14.68
CA HIS A 59 9.24 -3.84 14.14
C HIS A 59 7.85 -4.20 13.57
N ARG A 60 6.87 -3.31 13.73
CA ARG A 60 5.48 -3.48 13.31
C ARG A 60 4.98 -2.16 12.75
N ALA A 61 4.35 -2.20 11.58
CA ALA A 61 3.83 -1.00 10.93
C ALA A 61 2.48 -1.29 10.26
N VAL A 62 1.65 -0.26 10.13
CA VAL A 62 0.37 -0.28 9.42
C VAL A 62 0.26 0.93 8.49
N THR A 63 -0.30 0.74 7.30
CA THR A 63 -0.48 1.81 6.30
C THR A 63 -1.79 1.61 5.54
N ALA A 64 -2.32 2.70 4.98
CA ALA A 64 -3.37 2.69 3.96
C ALA A 64 -2.79 3.21 2.65
N GLN A 65 -2.14 2.33 1.87
CA GLN A 65 -1.39 2.71 0.68
C GLN A 65 -2.28 2.93 -0.54
N ARG A 66 -2.17 4.11 -1.17
CA ARG A 66 -2.68 4.34 -2.53
C ARG A 66 -1.89 3.51 -3.52
N CYS A 67 -2.56 2.75 -4.38
CA CYS A 67 -1.91 1.83 -5.31
C CYS A 67 -2.30 2.16 -6.75
N VAL A 68 -1.44 1.85 -7.72
CA VAL A 68 -1.82 1.79 -9.14
C VAL A 68 -1.50 0.42 -9.71
N ARG A 69 -2.50 -0.22 -10.34
CA ARG A 69 -2.39 -1.51 -11.04
C ARG A 69 -2.76 -1.38 -12.50
N ALA A 70 -1.96 -0.61 -13.24
CA ALA A 70 -2.18 -0.31 -14.65
C ALA A 70 -0.97 -0.66 -15.54
N GLY A 71 -0.14 -1.62 -15.12
CA GLY A 71 1.05 -2.04 -15.87
C GLY A 71 2.05 -2.85 -15.07
N GLY A 72 3.01 -3.47 -15.77
CA GLY A 72 3.99 -4.36 -15.16
C GLY A 72 3.38 -5.68 -14.69
N LYS A 73 3.89 -6.23 -13.59
CA LYS A 73 3.50 -7.55 -13.07
C LYS A 73 2.04 -7.63 -12.59
N HIS A 74 1.49 -6.53 -12.07
CA HIS A 74 0.10 -6.45 -11.61
C HIS A 74 -0.63 -5.41 -12.45
N ASN A 75 -1.47 -5.89 -13.37
CA ASN A 75 -2.20 -5.05 -14.32
C ASN A 75 -3.67 -5.45 -14.35
N ASP A 76 -4.52 -4.55 -13.86
CA ASP A 76 -5.97 -4.72 -13.82
C ASP A 76 -6.69 -3.88 -14.88
N LEU A 77 -5.96 -3.18 -15.77
CA LEU A 77 -6.51 -2.22 -16.72
C LEU A 77 -7.63 -2.81 -17.59
N GLU A 78 -7.41 -4.00 -18.14
CA GLU A 78 -8.40 -4.68 -19.01
C GLU A 78 -9.61 -5.24 -18.24
N ASN A 79 -9.54 -5.32 -16.90
CA ASN A 79 -10.64 -5.81 -16.05
C ASN A 79 -11.58 -4.68 -15.59
N VAL A 80 -11.14 -3.43 -15.67
CA VAL A 80 -11.90 -2.26 -15.23
C VAL A 80 -13.11 -2.05 -16.16
N GLY A 81 -14.28 -1.84 -15.57
CA GLY A 81 -15.54 -1.70 -16.30
C GLY A 81 -16.22 -3.02 -16.67
N TYR A 82 -15.49 -4.14 -16.64
CA TYR A 82 -16.05 -5.48 -16.89
C TYR A 82 -16.39 -6.24 -15.61
N THR A 83 -15.91 -5.77 -14.46
CA THR A 83 -16.09 -6.44 -13.17
C THR A 83 -16.35 -5.44 -12.05
N ALA A 84 -17.02 -5.88 -10.99
CA ALA A 84 -17.39 -5.03 -9.85
C ALA A 84 -16.27 -4.87 -8.78
N ARG A 85 -15.05 -5.36 -9.05
CA ARG A 85 -13.98 -5.46 -8.03
C ARG A 85 -12.59 -4.99 -8.47
N HIS A 86 -12.43 -4.60 -9.73
CA HIS A 86 -11.13 -4.17 -10.24
C HIS A 86 -11.13 -2.67 -10.49
N HIS A 87 -10.08 -2.03 -9.98
CA HIS A 87 -9.76 -0.63 -10.17
C HIS A 87 -8.30 -0.52 -10.59
N THR A 88 -7.95 0.58 -11.24
CA THR A 88 -6.54 0.95 -11.40
C THR A 88 -6.00 1.63 -10.14
N PHE A 89 -6.77 2.48 -9.45
CA PHE A 89 -6.40 3.20 -8.22
C PHE A 89 -7.32 2.86 -7.03
#